data_AF-A0AAD8YNB8-F1
#
_entry.id   AF-A0AAD8YNB8-F1
#
_cell.length_a   1.000
_cell.length_b   1.000
_cell.length_c   1.000
_cell.angle_alpha   90.00
_cell.angle_beta   90.00
_cell.angle_gamma   90.00
#
_symmetry.space_group_name_H-M   'P 1'
#
loop_
_entity.id
_entity.type
_entity.pdbx_description
1 polymer ?
#
loop_
_entity_poly.entity_id
_entity_poly.type
_entity_poly.pdbx_seq_one_letter_code
_entity_poly.pdbx_strand_id
1 'polypeptide(L)'
;MSLNYHELTMNEPRDSPAKRKQHIVICTIMGVMFLHSGIMAGLFHPMSIEKGEFPGGEFTHKFLTRDYAASSGTQRAIEADLGIENTDKMGWDAPSDSADLLFSVFLDNDGSIPGGMTRYASGMITEDKEKKRMLLDTNSKAEEMTAKDYPKNVKYDVAILPKVNAATVLHPTTGGVWSALLQQYKIFPALKKYYEELGGSGSFVMISTCSEKQGMCMYYVPLSEKEAFYIGNELTEEYAVQYAGASFMEKFLGLDFNDSPLPSFGIGGTKVSNVFKGIKKLLGISSKTSGKEEL
;
A
#
# COMPACT_ATOMS: atom_id res chain seq x y z
N MET A 1 8.91 -14.72 -6.12
CA MET A 1 9.59 -16.03 -6.09
C MET A 1 9.44 -16.63 -4.68
N SER A 2 8.51 -17.55 -4.47
CA SER A 2 8.33 -18.25 -3.19
C SER A 2 9.03 -19.61 -3.27
N LEU A 3 10.20 -19.73 -2.65
CA LEU A 3 10.84 -21.04 -2.45
C LEU A 3 10.03 -21.82 -1.42
N ASN A 4 9.32 -22.86 -1.86
CA ASN A 4 8.52 -23.70 -0.98
C ASN A 4 9.44 -24.64 -0.20
N TYR A 5 9.58 -24.40 1.10
CA TYR A 5 10.44 -25.16 2.03
C TYR A 5 10.16 -26.68 2.03
N HIS A 6 8.93 -27.07 1.66
CA HIS A 6 8.54 -28.48 1.56
C HIS A 6 9.22 -29.22 0.40
N GLU A 7 9.58 -28.54 -0.69
CA GLU A 7 10.17 -29.19 -1.87
C GLU A 7 11.67 -29.46 -1.71
N LEU A 8 12.37 -28.70 -0.85
CA LEU A 8 13.80 -28.86 -0.60
C LEU A 8 14.15 -29.94 0.44
N THR A 9 13.16 -30.55 1.10
CA THR A 9 13.38 -31.35 2.33
C THR A 9 12.90 -32.80 2.26
N MET A 10 12.66 -33.34 1.06
CA MET A 10 12.30 -34.74 0.85
C MET A 10 13.42 -35.67 1.36
N ASN A 11 13.23 -36.21 2.57
CA ASN A 11 13.80 -37.45 3.16
C ASN A 11 14.63 -37.34 4.44
N GLU A 12 14.91 -36.16 5.00
CA GLU A 12 15.68 -36.06 6.26
C GLU A 12 14.81 -35.83 7.52
N PRO A 13 15.19 -36.34 8.70
CA PRO A 13 14.47 -36.08 9.96
C PRO A 13 14.48 -34.58 10.30
N ARG A 14 13.37 -34.08 10.86
CA ARG A 14 13.10 -32.64 11.12
C ARG A 14 14.21 -31.93 11.92
N ASP A 15 14.96 -32.66 12.74
CA ASP A 15 16.02 -32.14 13.62
C ASP A 15 17.45 -32.48 13.17
N SER A 16 17.67 -32.91 11.92
CA SER A 16 19.03 -33.21 11.45
C SER A 16 19.92 -31.94 11.49
N PRO A 17 21.20 -32.05 11.88
CA PRO A 17 22.15 -30.94 11.78
C PRO A 17 22.28 -30.37 10.36
N ALA A 18 22.07 -31.21 9.34
CA ALA A 18 22.06 -30.80 7.93
C ALA A 18 20.85 -29.91 7.59
N LYS A 19 19.63 -30.26 8.03
CA LYS A 19 18.44 -29.40 7.90
C LYS A 19 18.60 -28.06 8.61
N ARG A 20 19.22 -28.03 9.79
CA ARG A 20 19.50 -26.75 10.50
C ARG A 20 20.45 -25.86 9.68
N LYS A 21 21.50 -26.43 9.09
CA LYS A 21 22.41 -25.69 8.20
C LYS A 21 21.70 -25.19 6.94
N GLN A 22 20.89 -26.03 6.29
CA GLN A 22 20.09 -25.64 5.12
C GLN A 22 19.10 -24.52 5.46
N HIS A 23 18.39 -24.63 6.59
CA HIS A 23 17.46 -23.60 7.05
C HIS A 23 18.16 -22.26 7.28
N ILE A 24 19.33 -22.26 7.94
CA ILE A 24 20.12 -21.03 8.14
C ILE A 24 20.51 -20.43 6.78
N VAL A 25 21.00 -21.23 5.83
CA VAL A 25 21.36 -20.75 4.49
C VAL A 25 20.16 -20.14 3.77
N ILE A 26 19.00 -20.80 3.80
CA ILE A 26 17.75 -20.29 3.21
C ILE A 26 17.36 -18.97 3.87
N CYS A 27 17.34 -18.90 5.21
CA CYS A 27 17.04 -17.67 5.93
C CYS A 27 18.02 -16.54 5.61
N THR A 28 19.32 -16.85 5.46
CA THR A 28 20.32 -15.85 5.05
C THR A 28 20.06 -15.36 3.63
N ILE A 29 19.80 -16.25 2.68
CA ILE A 29 19.48 -15.87 1.28
C ILE A 29 18.21 -15.02 1.26
N MET A 30 17.15 -15.46 1.92
CA MET A 30 15.89 -14.71 2.02
C MET A 30 16.10 -13.35 2.69
N GLY A 31 16.92 -13.27 3.74
CA GLY A 31 17.24 -12.02 4.42
C GLY A 31 18.01 -11.05 3.52
N VAL A 32 19.00 -11.54 2.78
CA VAL A 32 19.77 -10.74 1.82
C VAL A 32 18.88 -10.26 0.69
N MET A 33 18.05 -11.13 0.10
CA MET A 33 17.11 -10.77 -0.96
C MET A 33 16.07 -9.76 -0.45
N PHE A 34 15.53 -9.96 0.75
CA PHE A 34 14.59 -9.03 1.36
C PHE A 34 15.21 -7.65 1.57
N LEU A 35 16.44 -7.58 2.09
CA LEU A 35 17.16 -6.32 2.25
C LEU A 35 17.47 -5.67 0.90
N HIS A 36 17.91 -6.46 -0.08
CA HIS A 36 18.17 -5.99 -1.44
C HIS A 36 16.91 -5.37 -2.06
N SER A 37 15.76 -6.04 -1.96
CA SER A 37 14.48 -5.48 -2.43
C SER A 37 14.12 -4.17 -1.73
N GLY A 38 14.41 -4.04 -0.43
CA GLY A 38 14.20 -2.79 0.30
C GLY A 38 15.09 -1.65 -0.21
N ILE A 39 16.37 -1.94 -0.46
CA ILE A 39 17.31 -0.97 -1.04
C ILE A 39 16.84 -0.53 -2.43
N MET A 40 16.44 -1.47 -3.28
CA MET A 40 15.94 -1.19 -4.64
C MET A 40 14.62 -0.40 -4.62
N ALA A 41 13.75 -0.66 -3.64
CA ALA A 41 12.53 0.13 -3.42
C ALA A 41 12.80 1.52 -2.83
N GLY A 42 14.07 1.89 -2.61
CA GLY A 42 14.45 3.23 -2.16
C GLY A 42 14.47 3.41 -0.64
N LEU A 43 14.71 2.36 0.15
CA LEU A 43 14.82 2.46 1.62
C LEU A 43 15.74 3.61 2.05
N PHE A 44 16.92 3.74 1.42
CA PHE A 44 17.90 4.80 1.68
C PHE A 44 17.86 5.95 0.67
N HIS A 45 16.90 5.96 -0.25
CA HIS A 45 16.78 7.02 -1.24
C HIS A 45 16.37 8.34 -0.55
N PRO A 46 17.07 9.47 -0.77
CA PRO A 46 16.65 10.75 -0.22
C PRO A 46 15.31 11.18 -0.83
N MET A 47 14.48 11.89 -0.06
CA MET A 47 13.26 12.49 -0.60
C MET A 47 13.53 13.95 -0.95
N SER A 48 13.39 14.29 -2.23
CA SER A 48 13.35 15.67 -2.72
C SER A 48 11.89 16.02 -2.98
N ILE A 49 11.33 16.93 -2.19
CA ILE A 49 9.96 17.42 -2.39
C ILE A 49 10.06 18.73 -3.17
N GLU A 50 9.43 18.77 -4.33
CA GLU A 50 9.47 19.88 -5.27
C GLU A 50 8.07 20.42 -5.51
N LYS A 51 7.96 21.70 -5.86
CA LYS A 51 6.69 22.28 -6.30
C LYS A 51 6.44 21.86 -7.74
N GLY A 52 5.33 21.18 -7.97
CA GLY A 52 4.85 20.78 -9.28
C GLY A 52 3.37 21.10 -9.46
N GLU A 53 2.78 20.47 -10.46
CA GLU A 53 1.38 20.66 -10.85
C GLU A 53 0.74 19.29 -11.01
N PHE A 54 -0.41 19.08 -10.37
CA PHE A 54 -1.23 17.91 -10.62
C PHE A 54 -2.04 18.16 -11.90
N PRO A 55 -2.00 17.25 -12.90
CA PRO A 55 -2.57 17.49 -14.22
C PRO A 55 -4.08 17.76 -14.21
N GLY A 56 -4.82 17.18 -13.25
CA GLY A 56 -6.28 17.26 -13.23
C GLY A 56 -6.94 16.56 -14.41
N GLY A 57 -8.26 16.60 -14.46
CA GLY A 57 -9.05 16.06 -15.57
C GLY A 57 -10.20 15.18 -15.13
N GLU A 58 -10.84 14.55 -16.11
CA GLU A 58 -11.91 13.59 -15.87
C GLU A 58 -11.34 12.25 -15.38
N PHE A 59 -11.71 11.87 -14.16
CA PHE A 59 -11.18 10.74 -13.43
C PHE A 59 -12.22 9.62 -13.35
N THR A 60 -12.04 8.61 -14.19
CA THR A 60 -12.87 7.39 -14.18
C THR A 60 -12.24 6.39 -13.23
N HIS A 61 -12.90 6.09 -12.11
CA HIS A 61 -12.26 5.44 -10.97
C HIS A 61 -13.15 4.42 -10.27
N LYS A 62 -12.52 3.46 -9.59
CA LYS A 62 -13.15 2.63 -8.57
C LYS A 62 -12.86 3.26 -7.21
N PHE A 63 -13.89 3.40 -6.39
CA PHE A 63 -13.77 3.83 -5.00
C PHE A 63 -13.74 2.61 -4.07
N LEU A 64 -12.75 2.54 -3.18
CA LEU A 64 -12.51 1.39 -2.31
C LEU A 64 -12.21 1.82 -0.88
N THR A 65 -12.75 1.07 0.08
CA THR A 65 -12.36 1.13 1.50
C THR A 65 -11.48 -0.08 1.81
N ARG A 66 -10.17 0.10 1.77
CA ARG A 66 -9.16 -0.93 2.03
C ARG A 66 -7.79 -0.30 2.31
N ASP A 67 -6.87 -1.10 2.83
CA ASP A 67 -5.46 -0.71 3.01
C ASP A 67 -4.87 -0.13 1.69
N TYR A 68 -4.12 0.96 1.80
CA TYR A 68 -3.44 1.62 0.68
C TYR A 68 -2.48 0.71 -0.06
N ALA A 69 -1.93 -0.31 0.59
CA ALA A 69 -1.14 -1.35 -0.09
C ALA A 69 -1.93 -2.07 -1.19
N ALA A 70 -3.26 -2.14 -1.07
CA ALA A 70 -4.14 -2.78 -2.06
C ALA A 70 -4.36 -1.92 -3.32
N SER A 71 -4.03 -0.63 -3.32
CA SER A 71 -4.23 0.27 -4.46
C SER A 71 -3.51 -0.21 -5.73
N SER A 72 -2.29 -0.74 -5.59
CA SER A 72 -1.53 -1.34 -6.68
C SER A 72 -2.26 -2.51 -7.35
N GLY A 73 -2.89 -3.39 -6.56
CA GLY A 73 -3.71 -4.49 -7.08
C GLY A 73 -4.95 -3.99 -7.84
N THR A 74 -5.52 -2.87 -7.38
CA THR A 74 -6.65 -2.21 -8.06
C THR A 74 -6.21 -1.60 -9.39
N GLN A 75 -5.04 -0.95 -9.45
CA GLN A 75 -4.49 -0.43 -10.71
C GLN A 75 -4.30 -1.54 -11.75
N ARG A 76 -3.71 -2.69 -11.37
CA ARG A 76 -3.57 -3.85 -12.26
C ARG A 76 -4.92 -4.40 -12.76
N ALA A 77 -5.95 -4.37 -11.90
CA ALA A 77 -7.29 -4.77 -12.33
C ALA A 77 -7.87 -3.79 -13.36
N ILE A 78 -7.62 -2.49 -13.23
CA ILE A 78 -8.04 -1.46 -14.19
C ILE A 78 -7.28 -1.61 -15.51
N GLU A 79 -5.98 -1.90 -15.49
CA GLU A 79 -5.20 -2.20 -16.70
C GLU A 79 -5.77 -3.39 -17.47
N ALA A 80 -6.15 -4.45 -16.75
CA ALA A 80 -6.79 -5.61 -17.34
C ALA A 80 -8.16 -5.27 -17.95
N ASP A 81 -8.96 -4.42 -17.29
CA ASP A 81 -10.24 -3.94 -17.82
C ASP A 81 -10.05 -3.08 -19.10
N LEU A 82 -8.92 -2.37 -19.21
CA LEU A 82 -8.52 -1.61 -20.41
C LEU A 82 -7.94 -2.47 -21.53
N GLY A 83 -7.73 -3.77 -21.30
CA GLY A 83 -7.05 -4.65 -22.26
C GLY A 83 -5.60 -4.27 -22.50
N ILE A 84 -4.94 -3.61 -21.54
CA ILE A 84 -3.51 -3.34 -21.60
C ILE A 84 -2.79 -4.66 -21.32
N GLU A 85 -2.41 -5.36 -22.39
CA GLU A 85 -1.63 -6.59 -22.28
C GLU A 85 -0.21 -6.25 -21.86
N ASN A 86 0.06 -6.45 -20.58
CA ASN A 86 1.37 -6.37 -19.96
C ASN A 86 2.07 -7.73 -20.08
N THR A 87 2.15 -8.29 -21.28
CA THR A 87 2.87 -9.55 -21.50
C THR A 87 3.99 -9.36 -22.53
N ASP A 88 5.17 -9.89 -22.21
CA ASP A 88 6.28 -9.89 -23.14
C ASP A 88 6.10 -10.94 -24.24
N LYS A 89 7.03 -10.98 -25.21
CA LYS A 89 7.00 -11.95 -26.32
C LYS A 89 7.05 -13.41 -25.88
N MET A 90 7.40 -13.68 -24.62
CA MET A 90 7.49 -15.00 -24.03
C MET A 90 6.28 -15.30 -23.12
N GLY A 91 5.31 -14.38 -23.02
CA GLY A 91 4.11 -14.52 -22.20
C GLY A 91 4.31 -14.24 -20.71
N TRP A 92 5.43 -13.62 -20.32
CA TRP A 92 5.69 -13.20 -18.95
C TRP A 92 5.13 -11.80 -18.71
N ASP A 93 4.73 -11.52 -17.47
CA ASP A 93 4.30 -10.18 -17.06
C ASP A 93 5.41 -9.16 -17.36
N ALA A 94 5.14 -8.28 -18.32
CA ALA A 94 5.98 -7.15 -18.70
C ALA A 94 5.59 -5.92 -17.86
N PRO A 95 6.55 -5.04 -17.51
CA PRO A 95 6.22 -3.81 -16.79
C PRO A 95 5.30 -2.93 -17.64
N SER A 96 4.14 -2.54 -17.08
CA SER A 96 3.29 -1.55 -17.71
C SER A 96 3.96 -0.16 -17.64
N ASP A 97 3.72 0.65 -18.66
CA ASP A 97 4.01 2.09 -18.62
C ASP A 97 2.68 2.85 -18.59
N SER A 98 1.93 2.65 -17.51
CA SER A 98 0.69 3.39 -17.22
C SER A 98 0.94 4.69 -16.44
N ALA A 99 2.20 5.13 -16.35
CA ALA A 99 2.53 6.41 -15.75
C ALA A 99 1.77 7.54 -16.46
N ASP A 100 1.33 8.50 -15.67
CA ASP A 100 0.54 9.66 -16.10
C ASP A 100 -0.86 9.32 -16.66
N LEU A 101 -1.25 8.03 -16.68
CA LEU A 101 -2.58 7.56 -17.06
C LEU A 101 -3.36 7.07 -15.84
N LEU A 102 -2.75 6.22 -15.01
CA LEU A 102 -3.37 5.64 -13.83
C LEU A 102 -2.94 6.37 -12.56
N PHE A 103 -3.94 6.70 -11.73
CA PHE A 103 -3.77 7.45 -10.50
C PHE A 103 -4.51 6.75 -9.36
N SER A 104 -3.92 6.82 -8.17
CA SER A 104 -4.57 6.46 -6.91
C SER A 104 -4.62 7.69 -6.02
N VAL A 105 -5.84 8.12 -5.68
CA VAL A 105 -6.14 9.22 -4.75
C VAL A 105 -6.43 8.61 -3.38
N PHE A 106 -5.60 8.91 -2.39
CA PHE A 106 -5.70 8.46 -1.01
C PHE A 106 -6.33 9.58 -0.17
N LEU A 107 -7.47 9.29 0.42
CA LEU A 107 -8.34 10.32 1.03
C LEU A 107 -8.13 10.50 2.52
N ASP A 108 -7.57 9.48 3.17
CA ASP A 108 -7.40 9.44 4.61
C ASP A 108 -5.93 9.57 5.01
N ASN A 109 -5.73 10.25 6.13
CA ASN A 109 -4.45 10.35 6.79
C ASN A 109 -4.13 9.00 7.44
N ASP A 110 -3.01 8.42 7.05
CA ASP A 110 -2.50 7.22 7.70
C ASP A 110 -2.15 7.54 9.17
N GLY A 111 -2.94 6.97 10.08
CA GLY A 111 -2.86 7.22 11.52
C GLY A 111 -4.17 7.71 12.13
N SER A 112 -5.06 8.35 11.35
CA SER A 112 -6.40 8.72 11.81
C SER A 112 -7.42 7.60 11.59
N ILE A 113 -7.22 6.79 10.55
CA ILE A 113 -8.08 5.67 10.20
C ILE A 113 -7.29 4.35 10.34
N PRO A 114 -7.85 3.31 10.97
CA PRO A 114 -7.20 2.00 11.05
C PRO A 114 -6.88 1.42 9.66
N GLY A 115 -5.72 0.76 9.55
CA GLY A 115 -5.34 0.02 8.34
C GLY A 115 -6.42 -0.99 7.95
N GLY A 116 -6.72 -1.07 6.66
CA GLY A 116 -7.82 -1.88 6.13
C GLY A 116 -9.17 -1.16 6.05
N MET A 117 -9.33 -0.02 6.73
CA MET A 117 -10.54 0.83 6.66
C MET A 117 -10.29 2.18 5.98
N THR A 118 -9.09 2.40 5.47
CA THR A 118 -8.72 3.60 4.72
C THR A 118 -9.43 3.67 3.37
N ARG A 119 -9.75 4.87 2.89
CA ARG A 119 -10.47 5.11 1.64
C ARG A 119 -9.52 5.61 0.56
N TYR A 120 -9.60 4.99 -0.62
CA TYR A 120 -8.89 5.47 -1.79
C TYR A 120 -9.72 5.26 -3.05
N ALA A 121 -9.47 6.11 -4.04
CA ALA A 121 -9.99 5.97 -5.38
C ALA A 121 -8.84 5.63 -6.32
N SER A 122 -8.93 4.55 -7.09
CA SER A 122 -7.95 4.23 -8.14
C SER A 122 -8.64 4.25 -9.49
N GLY A 123 -8.02 4.90 -10.46
CA GLY A 123 -8.68 5.19 -11.73
C GLY A 123 -7.72 5.70 -12.78
N MET A 124 -8.32 6.10 -13.90
CA MET A 124 -7.63 6.68 -15.03
C MET A 124 -8.05 8.13 -15.20
N ILE A 125 -7.07 9.00 -15.47
CA ILE A 125 -7.31 10.35 -15.97
C ILE A 125 -7.01 10.34 -17.46
N THR A 126 -8.02 10.57 -18.30
CA THR A 126 -7.82 10.60 -19.74
C THR A 126 -8.89 11.41 -20.45
N GLU A 127 -8.54 11.99 -21.59
CA GLU A 127 -9.48 12.58 -22.55
C GLU A 127 -10.01 11.53 -23.55
N ASP A 128 -9.46 10.32 -23.53
CA ASP A 128 -9.83 9.23 -24.42
C ASP A 128 -11.21 8.66 -24.06
N LYS A 129 -12.21 9.03 -24.86
CA LYS A 129 -13.59 8.60 -24.70
C LYS A 129 -13.77 7.10 -24.89
N GLU A 130 -12.93 6.43 -25.68
CA GLU A 130 -13.03 4.99 -25.90
C GLU A 130 -12.58 4.23 -24.65
N LYS A 131 -11.42 4.58 -24.09
CA LYS A 131 -10.94 3.97 -22.83
C LYS A 131 -11.89 4.21 -21.67
N LYS A 132 -12.43 5.44 -21.54
CA LYS A 132 -13.49 5.74 -20.56
C LYS A 132 -14.69 4.81 -20.73
N ARG A 133 -15.18 4.68 -21.97
CA ARG A 133 -16.33 3.83 -22.28
C ARG A 133 -16.04 2.36 -21.93
N MET A 134 -14.85 1.84 -22.24
CA MET A 134 -14.45 0.47 -21.88
C MET A 134 -14.54 0.21 -20.37
N LEU A 135 -14.06 1.16 -19.56
CA LEU A 135 -14.16 1.06 -18.10
C LEU A 135 -15.62 1.07 -17.64
N LEU A 136 -16.43 2.02 -18.12
CA LEU A 136 -17.83 2.14 -17.73
C LEU A 136 -18.69 0.94 -18.20
N ASP A 137 -18.40 0.38 -19.37
CA ASP A 137 -19.07 -0.82 -19.90
C ASP A 137 -18.76 -2.06 -19.03
N THR A 138 -17.67 -2.05 -18.25
CA THR A 138 -17.34 -3.13 -17.29
C THR A 138 -18.30 -3.17 -16.09
N ASN A 139 -19.03 -2.08 -15.82
CA ASN A 139 -19.98 -2.02 -14.70
C ASN A 139 -21.12 -3.04 -14.80
N SER A 140 -21.52 -3.44 -16.01
CA SER A 140 -22.54 -4.49 -16.19
C SER A 140 -22.05 -5.86 -15.74
N LYS A 141 -20.74 -6.13 -15.88
CA LYS A 141 -20.12 -7.38 -15.44
C LYS A 141 -19.88 -7.41 -13.93
N ALA A 142 -19.66 -6.24 -13.32
CA ALA A 142 -19.41 -6.13 -11.89
C ALA A 142 -20.60 -6.61 -11.04
N GLU A 143 -21.83 -6.50 -11.54
CA GLU A 143 -23.05 -6.95 -10.86
C GLU A 143 -23.14 -8.49 -10.72
N GLU A 144 -22.47 -9.22 -11.61
CA GLU A 144 -22.48 -10.69 -11.64
C GLU A 144 -21.31 -11.31 -10.84
N MET A 145 -20.36 -10.48 -10.39
CA MET A 145 -19.16 -10.92 -9.69
C MET A 145 -19.36 -11.04 -8.18
N THR A 146 -18.63 -11.96 -7.56
CA THR A 146 -18.74 -12.22 -6.12
C THR A 146 -17.74 -11.38 -5.32
N ALA A 147 -17.88 -11.37 -3.99
CA ALA A 147 -16.90 -10.74 -3.09
C ALA A 147 -15.47 -11.31 -3.23
N LYS A 148 -15.30 -12.50 -3.82
CA LYS A 148 -13.99 -13.12 -4.08
C LYS A 148 -13.24 -12.47 -5.25
N ASP A 149 -13.97 -11.78 -6.13
CA ASP A 149 -13.43 -11.17 -7.34
C ASP A 149 -12.96 -9.72 -7.10
N TYR A 150 -12.96 -9.26 -5.86
CA TYR A 150 -12.54 -7.91 -5.49
C TYR A 150 -11.07 -7.65 -5.88
N PRO A 151 -10.76 -6.54 -6.60
CA PRO A 151 -11.58 -5.35 -6.80
C PRO A 151 -12.36 -5.30 -8.14
N LYS A 152 -12.44 -6.39 -8.91
CA LYS A 152 -13.14 -6.42 -10.21
C LYS A 152 -14.64 -6.19 -10.09
N ASN A 153 -15.23 -6.56 -8.97
CA ASN A 153 -16.66 -6.39 -8.67
C ASN A 153 -17.05 -4.95 -8.22
N VAL A 154 -16.10 -4.02 -8.13
CA VAL A 154 -16.39 -2.61 -7.79
C VAL A 154 -16.67 -1.84 -9.08
N LYS A 155 -17.77 -1.07 -9.08
CA LYS A 155 -18.17 -0.24 -10.23
C LYS A 155 -17.27 0.98 -10.38
N TYR A 156 -17.08 1.39 -11.64
CA TYR A 156 -16.48 2.66 -12.01
C TYR A 156 -17.48 3.80 -11.87
N ASP A 157 -16.98 4.93 -11.35
CA ASP A 157 -17.65 6.22 -11.32
C ASP A 157 -16.75 7.29 -11.95
N VAL A 158 -17.31 8.45 -12.26
CA VAL A 158 -16.62 9.56 -12.92
C VAL A 158 -16.62 10.79 -12.01
N ALA A 159 -15.43 11.29 -11.73
CA ALA A 159 -15.21 12.55 -11.01
C ALA A 159 -14.44 13.53 -11.88
N ILE A 160 -14.47 14.81 -11.53
CA ILE A 160 -13.60 15.83 -12.13
C ILE A 160 -12.60 16.25 -11.06
N LEU A 161 -11.32 15.98 -11.30
CA LEU A 161 -10.25 16.41 -10.41
C LEU A 161 -9.66 17.73 -10.94
N PRO A 162 -9.52 18.76 -10.10
CA PRO A 162 -9.01 20.04 -10.55
C PRO A 162 -7.52 19.96 -10.85
N LYS A 163 -7.07 20.79 -11.78
CA LYS A 163 -5.66 21.01 -12.07
C LYS A 163 -5.11 22.01 -11.06
N VAL A 164 -4.17 21.61 -10.21
CA VAL A 164 -3.74 22.41 -9.06
C VAL A 164 -2.23 22.33 -8.82
N ASN A 165 -1.69 23.37 -8.18
CA ASN A 165 -0.33 23.31 -7.65
C ASN A 165 -0.23 22.21 -6.58
N ALA A 166 0.82 21.40 -6.67
CA ALA A 166 1.03 20.28 -5.78
C ALA A 166 2.48 20.23 -5.28
N ALA A 167 2.68 19.73 -4.06
CA ALA A 167 3.98 19.22 -3.67
C ALA A 167 4.16 17.87 -4.35
N THR A 168 5.30 17.66 -4.98
CA THR A 168 5.61 16.48 -5.79
C THR A 168 6.87 15.81 -5.29
N VAL A 169 6.87 14.48 -5.28
CA VAL A 169 8.06 13.70 -4.98
C VAL A 169 8.11 12.49 -5.89
N LEU A 170 9.29 12.25 -6.46
CA LEU A 170 9.61 11.02 -7.16
C LEU A 170 10.33 10.08 -6.20
N HIS A 171 9.86 8.84 -6.11
CA HIS A 171 10.49 7.83 -5.27
C HIS A 171 10.57 6.49 -6.01
N PRO A 172 11.69 5.75 -5.87
CA PRO A 172 11.80 4.40 -6.41
C PRO A 172 10.69 3.48 -5.91
N THR A 173 10.25 2.57 -6.77
CA THR A 173 9.27 1.54 -6.46
C THR A 173 9.65 0.21 -7.08
N THR A 174 9.21 -0.86 -6.43
CA THR A 174 9.31 -2.24 -6.92
C THR A 174 7.92 -2.87 -7.09
N GLY A 175 6.84 -2.11 -6.80
CA GLY A 175 5.47 -2.63 -6.77
C GLY A 175 5.23 -3.74 -5.73
N GLY A 176 6.17 -3.93 -4.80
CA GLY A 176 6.15 -4.99 -3.80
C GLY A 176 5.91 -4.48 -2.37
N VAL A 177 6.05 -5.38 -1.40
CA VAL A 177 5.81 -5.10 0.04
C VAL A 177 6.64 -3.93 0.56
N TRP A 178 7.91 -3.82 0.15
CA TRP A 178 8.74 -2.69 0.56
C TRP A 178 8.23 -1.35 0.03
N SER A 179 7.70 -1.30 -1.19
CA SER A 179 7.13 -0.08 -1.74
C SER A 179 5.89 0.34 -0.96
N ALA A 180 5.01 -0.60 -0.61
CA ALA A 180 3.87 -0.32 0.26
C ALA A 180 4.30 0.18 1.66
N LEU A 181 5.31 -0.45 2.26
CA LEU A 181 5.84 -0.01 3.56
C LEU A 181 6.50 1.37 3.49
N LEU A 182 7.30 1.65 2.46
CA LEU A 182 7.96 2.94 2.30
C LEU A 182 6.97 4.05 1.96
N GLN A 183 5.95 3.75 1.16
CA GLN A 183 4.83 4.65 0.94
C GLN A 183 4.24 5.11 2.29
N GLN A 184 3.89 4.15 3.15
CA GLN A 184 3.23 4.39 4.42
C GLN A 184 4.12 5.07 5.46
N TYR A 185 5.35 4.58 5.65
CA TYR A 185 6.20 4.98 6.78
C TYR A 185 7.24 6.04 6.44
N LYS A 186 7.44 6.34 5.16
CA LYS A 186 8.48 7.29 4.71
C LYS A 186 7.89 8.41 3.85
N ILE A 187 7.16 8.05 2.79
CA ILE A 187 6.68 9.03 1.80
C ILE A 187 5.52 9.85 2.38
N PHE A 188 4.47 9.19 2.89
CA PHE A 188 3.30 9.86 3.46
C PHE A 188 3.68 10.82 4.60
N PRO A 189 4.48 10.41 5.61
CA PRO A 189 4.82 11.30 6.71
C PRO A 189 5.66 12.50 6.27
N ALA A 190 6.56 12.33 5.30
CA ALA A 190 7.38 13.43 4.80
C ALA A 190 6.57 14.45 4.00
N LEU A 191 5.69 13.98 3.13
CA LEU A 191 4.77 14.83 2.37
C LEU A 191 3.78 15.55 3.28
N LYS A 192 3.24 14.87 4.28
CA LYS A 192 2.37 15.47 5.29
C LYS A 192 3.10 16.56 6.08
N LYS A 193 4.31 16.28 6.55
CA LYS A 193 5.12 17.28 7.25
C LYS A 193 5.40 18.51 6.38
N TYR A 194 5.73 18.30 5.10
CA TYR A 194 5.95 19.39 4.16
C TYR A 194 4.67 20.23 3.93
N TYR A 195 3.52 19.57 3.83
CA TYR A 195 2.22 20.25 3.71
C TYR A 195 1.90 21.10 4.95
N GLU A 196 2.15 20.57 6.15
CA GLU A 196 1.97 21.28 7.42
C GLU A 196 2.93 22.49 7.54
N GLU A 197 4.18 22.35 7.09
CA GLU A 197 5.17 23.44 7.06
C GLU A 197 4.77 24.60 6.13
N LEU A 198 4.00 24.32 5.07
CA LEU A 198 3.43 25.33 4.17
C LEU A 198 2.16 25.99 4.73
N GLY A 199 1.76 25.66 5.97
CA GLY A 199 0.56 26.20 6.62
C GLY A 199 -0.72 25.42 6.31
N GLY A 200 -0.60 24.24 5.68
CA GLY A 200 -1.71 23.31 5.52
C GLY A 200 -2.15 22.74 6.87
N SER A 201 -3.45 22.61 7.10
CA SER A 201 -4.00 22.00 8.32
C SER A 201 -5.17 21.08 8.03
N GLY A 202 -5.35 20.06 8.88
CA GLY A 202 -6.43 19.08 8.80
C GLY A 202 -6.27 18.07 7.66
N SER A 203 -7.40 17.78 7.00
CA SER A 203 -7.56 16.83 5.90
C SER A 203 -6.43 16.90 4.88
N PHE A 204 -5.86 15.73 4.58
CA PHE A 204 -4.67 15.52 3.77
C PHE A 204 -4.98 14.49 2.69
N VAL A 205 -4.90 14.90 1.43
CA VAL A 205 -5.05 14.02 0.28
C VAL A 205 -3.69 13.82 -0.34
N MET A 206 -3.39 12.57 -0.68
CA MET A 206 -2.21 12.24 -1.44
C MET A 206 -2.63 11.50 -2.71
N ILE A 207 -1.93 11.75 -3.81
CA ILE A 207 -2.19 11.11 -5.09
C ILE A 207 -0.91 10.43 -5.54
N SER A 208 -0.98 9.24 -6.12
CA SER A 208 0.18 8.60 -6.71
C SER A 208 -0.09 8.09 -8.12
N THR A 209 0.93 8.17 -8.97
CA THR A 209 1.02 7.44 -10.24
C THR A 209 2.37 6.75 -10.29
N CYS A 210 2.44 5.58 -10.91
CA CYS A 210 3.66 4.77 -10.95
C CYS A 210 3.94 4.29 -12.36
N SER A 211 5.21 4.32 -12.76
CA SER A 211 5.73 3.61 -13.93
C SER A 211 6.44 2.36 -13.43
N GLU A 212 5.89 1.18 -13.69
CA GLU A 212 6.58 -0.07 -13.37
C GLU A 212 7.84 -0.21 -14.25
N LYS A 213 7.79 0.28 -15.49
CA LYS A 213 8.92 0.29 -16.42
C LYS A 213 10.10 1.14 -15.94
N GLN A 214 9.84 2.33 -15.39
CA GLN A 214 10.90 3.18 -14.84
C GLN A 214 11.28 2.79 -13.41
N GLY A 215 10.46 1.97 -12.73
CA GLY A 215 10.65 1.64 -11.32
C GLY A 215 10.50 2.87 -10.43
N MET A 216 9.64 3.80 -10.81
CA MET A 216 9.43 5.08 -10.10
C MET A 216 7.93 5.34 -9.87
N CYS A 217 7.60 5.84 -8.70
CA CYS A 217 6.30 6.43 -8.41
C CYS A 217 6.45 7.93 -8.20
N MET A 218 5.52 8.68 -8.76
CA MET A 218 5.34 10.10 -8.52
C MET A 218 4.15 10.28 -7.58
N TYR A 219 4.38 11.04 -6.51
CA TYR A 219 3.37 11.36 -5.51
C TYR A 219 3.08 12.85 -5.55
N TYR A 220 1.81 13.21 -5.40
CA TYR A 220 1.32 14.58 -5.35
C TYR A 220 0.57 14.83 -4.04
N VAL A 221 0.75 16.02 -3.49
CA VAL A 221 -0.12 16.58 -2.46
C VAL A 221 -0.67 17.90 -2.97
N PRO A 222 -1.97 17.99 -3.27
CA PRO A 222 -2.63 19.25 -3.64
C PRO A 222 -2.40 20.33 -2.57
N LEU A 223 -1.93 21.50 -2.99
CA LEU A 223 -1.76 22.66 -2.10
C LEU A 223 -3.00 23.56 -2.05
N SER A 224 -3.95 23.35 -2.96
CA SER A 224 -5.22 24.08 -3.08
C SER A 224 -6.35 23.14 -3.51
N GLU A 225 -7.61 23.55 -3.30
CA GLU A 225 -8.83 22.84 -3.73
C GLU A 225 -8.90 21.37 -3.28
N LYS A 226 -8.40 21.08 -2.07
CA LYS A 226 -8.29 19.72 -1.56
C LYS A 226 -9.65 19.04 -1.39
N GLU A 227 -10.71 19.80 -1.11
CA GLU A 227 -12.05 19.26 -0.93
C GLU A 227 -12.57 18.57 -2.20
N ALA A 228 -12.16 19.05 -3.39
CA ALA A 228 -12.56 18.45 -4.66
C ALA A 228 -12.06 17.01 -4.82
N PHE A 229 -10.91 16.68 -4.21
CA PHE A 229 -10.32 15.36 -4.28
C PHE A 229 -11.00 14.33 -3.36
N TYR A 230 -11.91 14.75 -2.48
CA TYR A 230 -12.75 13.84 -1.70
C TYR A 230 -13.89 13.23 -2.52
N ILE A 231 -14.15 13.73 -3.73
CA ILE A 231 -15.13 13.14 -4.68
C ILE A 231 -16.51 12.99 -4.00
N GLY A 232 -16.96 14.02 -3.30
CA GLY A 232 -18.24 14.02 -2.58
C GLY A 232 -18.29 13.18 -1.30
N ASN A 233 -17.17 12.58 -0.88
CA ASN A 233 -17.07 11.90 0.40
C ASN A 233 -16.77 12.88 1.55
N GLU A 234 -17.12 12.45 2.76
CA GLU A 234 -16.81 13.15 4.00
C GLU A 234 -15.29 13.28 4.23
N LEU A 235 -14.88 14.36 4.89
CA LEU A 235 -13.49 14.65 5.21
C LEU A 235 -12.90 13.55 6.11
N THR A 236 -11.57 13.45 6.16
CA THR A 236 -10.89 12.42 6.98
C THR A 236 -11.32 12.50 8.44
N GLU A 237 -11.44 13.71 8.99
CA GLU A 237 -11.82 13.92 10.39
C GLU A 237 -13.23 13.42 10.69
N GLU A 238 -14.18 13.70 9.78
CA GLU A 238 -15.58 13.27 9.90
C GLU A 238 -15.68 11.74 9.82
N TYR A 239 -14.94 11.13 8.88
CA TYR A 239 -14.86 9.69 8.74
C TYR A 239 -14.23 9.03 9.98
N ALA A 240 -13.20 9.65 10.55
CA ALA A 240 -12.48 9.13 11.71
C ALA A 240 -13.35 9.07 12.97
N VAL A 241 -14.40 9.89 13.09
CA VAL A 241 -15.35 9.83 14.21
C VAL A 241 -16.00 8.45 14.32
N GLN A 242 -16.23 7.77 13.20
CA GLN A 242 -16.78 6.41 13.16
C GLN A 242 -15.88 5.38 13.85
N TYR A 243 -14.58 5.69 13.99
CA TYR A 243 -13.57 4.82 14.59
C TYR A 243 -13.03 5.33 15.93
N ALA A 244 -13.31 6.59 16.30
CA ALA A 244 -12.89 7.22 17.55
C ALA A 244 -13.42 6.53 18.82
N GLY A 245 -14.41 5.64 18.68
CA GLY A 245 -14.99 4.86 19.78
C GLY A 245 -14.33 3.52 20.10
N ALA A 246 -13.21 3.15 19.48
CA ALA A 246 -12.60 1.84 19.73
C ALA A 246 -11.08 1.89 19.92
N SER A 247 -10.64 1.34 21.05
CA SER A 247 -9.24 1.21 21.46
C SER A 247 -8.32 0.84 20.30
N PHE A 248 -7.55 1.84 19.86
CA PHE A 248 -6.61 1.78 18.74
C PHE A 248 -5.63 0.59 18.84
N MET A 249 -5.27 0.17 20.05
CA MET A 249 -4.39 -0.98 20.28
C MET A 249 -5.07 -2.36 20.21
N GLU A 250 -6.37 -2.47 20.51
CA GLU A 250 -7.12 -3.73 20.41
C GLU A 250 -7.43 -4.10 18.96
N LYS A 251 -7.74 -3.10 18.12
CA LYS A 251 -8.08 -3.31 16.70
C LYS A 251 -6.87 -3.45 15.78
N PHE A 252 -5.75 -2.78 16.06
CA PHE A 252 -4.58 -2.79 15.18
C PHE A 252 -3.80 -4.12 15.22
N LEU A 253 -3.90 -4.89 16.31
CA LEU A 253 -3.17 -6.14 16.48
C LEU A 253 -4.01 -7.42 16.31
N GLY A 254 -5.34 -7.32 16.21
CA GLY A 254 -6.21 -8.51 16.22
C GLY A 254 -5.96 -9.45 17.41
N LEU A 255 -5.49 -8.89 18.53
CA LEU A 255 -5.24 -9.62 19.77
C LEU A 255 -6.45 -9.43 20.68
N ASP A 256 -7.51 -10.18 20.40
CA ASP A 256 -8.54 -10.41 21.40
C ASP A 256 -7.92 -11.32 22.48
N PHE A 257 -7.52 -10.74 23.62
CA PHE A 257 -6.93 -11.49 24.73
C PHE A 257 -7.98 -12.08 25.69
N ASN A 258 -9.27 -11.83 25.43
CA ASN A 258 -10.36 -12.47 26.15
C ASN A 258 -11.20 -13.27 25.17
N ASP A 259 -11.27 -14.57 25.43
CA ASP A 259 -12.19 -15.54 24.84
C ASP A 259 -11.86 -16.14 23.45
N SER A 260 -11.10 -17.25 23.53
CA SER A 260 -11.19 -18.46 22.67
C SER A 260 -10.25 -18.53 21.44
N PRO A 261 -9.89 -19.76 20.98
CA PRO A 261 -8.54 -20.06 20.51
C PRO A 261 -8.29 -19.62 19.06
N LEU A 262 -7.15 -18.96 18.88
CA LEU A 262 -6.61 -18.51 17.60
C LEU A 262 -6.61 -19.62 16.52
N PRO A 263 -7.05 -19.33 15.28
CA PRO A 263 -6.66 -20.15 14.14
C PRO A 263 -5.16 -19.98 13.91
N SER A 264 -4.44 -21.09 13.91
CA SER A 264 -2.98 -21.15 13.75
C SER A 264 -2.55 -20.71 12.35
N PHE A 265 -2.29 -19.41 12.14
CA PHE A 265 -1.50 -18.96 11.00
C PHE A 265 -0.01 -19.19 11.29
N GLY A 266 0.45 -20.40 10.97
CA GLY A 266 1.85 -20.77 10.99
C GLY A 266 2.44 -20.64 9.59
N ILE A 267 3.24 -19.61 9.35
CA ILE A 267 4.24 -19.67 8.28
C ILE A 267 5.48 -20.32 8.91
N GLY A 268 5.72 -21.59 8.59
CA GLY A 268 6.97 -22.28 8.92
C GLY A 268 7.31 -22.41 10.42
N GLY A 269 6.31 -22.48 11.31
CA GLY A 269 6.53 -22.87 12.71
C GLY A 269 7.27 -21.84 13.59
N THR A 270 7.46 -20.60 13.15
CA THR A 270 8.01 -19.53 13.98
C THR A 270 6.91 -18.54 14.37
N LYS A 271 6.71 -18.35 15.68
CA LYS A 271 5.76 -17.36 16.20
C LYS A 271 6.22 -15.95 15.81
N VAL A 272 5.34 -15.18 15.19
CA VAL A 272 5.54 -13.77 14.78
C VAL A 272 6.09 -12.91 15.92
N SER A 273 5.74 -13.23 17.17
CA SER A 273 6.27 -12.57 18.37
C SER A 273 7.80 -12.65 18.53
N ASN A 274 8.46 -13.65 17.93
CA ASN A 274 9.92 -13.79 17.98
C ASN A 274 10.63 -12.93 16.91
N VAL A 275 9.98 -12.67 15.78
CA VAL A 275 10.49 -11.78 14.72
C VAL A 275 10.48 -10.33 15.21
N PHE A 276 9.41 -9.91 15.86
CA PHE A 276 9.31 -8.57 16.47
C PHE A 276 10.28 -8.36 17.63
N LYS A 277 10.54 -9.38 18.46
CA LYS A 277 11.60 -9.30 19.50
C LYS A 277 13.00 -9.15 18.89
N GLY A 278 13.26 -9.74 17.73
CA GLY A 278 14.50 -9.59 16.99
C GLY A 278 14.70 -8.16 16.47
N ILE A 279 13.68 -7.58 15.84
CA ILE A 279 13.69 -6.21 15.32
C ILE A 279 13.84 -5.17 16.46
N LYS A 280 13.15 -5.37 17.59
CA LYS A 280 13.25 -4.48 18.76
C LYS A 280 14.64 -4.49 19.40
N LYS A 281 15.33 -5.63 19.37
CA LYS A 281 16.71 -5.78 19.86
C LYS A 281 17.74 -5.20 18.89
N LEU A 282 17.44 -5.20 17.59
CA LEU A 282 18.27 -4.59 16.53
C LEU A 282 18.15 -3.06 16.49
N LEU A 283 17.00 -2.51 16.86
CA LEU A 283 16.73 -1.07 16.91
C LEU A 283 17.09 -0.40 18.25
N GLY A 284 17.68 -1.13 19.21
CA GLY A 284 18.18 -0.54 20.46
C GLY A 284 17.12 0.08 21.38
N ILE A 285 15.83 -0.20 21.17
CA ILE A 285 14.73 0.37 21.98
C ILE A 285 14.63 -0.41 23.31
N SER A 286 15.52 -0.08 24.24
CA SER A 286 15.46 -0.51 25.63
C SER A 286 14.51 0.39 26.41
N SER A 287 13.32 -0.11 26.76
CA SER A 287 12.48 0.52 27.77
C SER A 287 13.05 0.19 29.14
N LYS A 288 13.71 1.15 29.79
CA LYS A 288 13.96 1.11 31.23
C LYS A 288 12.62 1.28 31.96
N THR A 289 12.02 0.18 32.39
CA THR A 289 11.06 0.18 33.48
C THR A 289 11.82 0.33 34.79
N SER A 290 11.81 1.53 35.37
CA SER A 290 12.18 1.73 36.77
C SER A 290 11.06 1.18 37.62
N GLY A 291 11.35 0.13 38.38
CA GLY A 291 10.46 -0.44 39.37
C GLY A 291 10.22 0.52 40.54
N LYS A 292 9.02 0.40 41.12
CA LYS A 292 8.73 0.73 42.50
C LYS A 292 9.57 -0.16 43.41
N GLU A 293 10.19 0.42 44.44
CA GLU A 293 10.42 -0.26 45.70
C GLU A 293 9.64 0.48 46.79
N GLU A 294 8.90 -0.30 47.55
CA GLU A 294 8.19 0.09 48.75
C GLU A 294 9.17 0.38 49.89
N LEU A 295 8.92 1.46 50.62
CA LEU A 295 8.80 1.49 52.08
C LEU A 295 7.86 2.65 52.45
#